data_AF-A0AAU4LA20-F1
#
_entry.id   AF-A0AAU4LA20-F1
#
_cell.length_a   1.000
_cell.length_b   1.000
_cell.length_c   1.000
_cell.angle_alpha   90.00
_cell.angle_beta   90.00
_cell.angle_gamma   90.00
#
_symmetry.space_group_name_H-M   'P 1'
#
loop_
_entity.id
_entity.type
_entity.pdbx_description
1 polymer ?
#
loop_
_entity_poly.entity_id
_entity_poly.type
_entity_poly.pdbx_seq_one_letter_code
_entity_poly.pdbx_strand_id
1 'polypeptide(L)'
;MNRLDECIATLRATEEIRTQVIGEAHPDTLHVRALLIEYFAVANAAEEFDRIGPPTVAACEEILGNSSFTTVTARHNFAYGLYRFGRWEQAESLTRRALSDRERLHGSARALTLSAAVLLSWILDARGLLAESISIRRQVVSGQERALGPEHPYLLVNRTGLAACLAAAGDLAEAQALARENLPLCERVLGANDPVTVETRSLIDGNGQLDGRTATSPLGQDGGPVERA
;
A
#
# COMPACT_ATOMS: atom_id res chain seq x y z
N MET A 1 -8.68 24.94 1.36
CA MET A 1 -8.81 23.60 0.78
C MET A 1 -7.51 22.88 1.10
N ASN A 2 -7.54 21.69 1.68
CA ASN A 2 -6.28 20.96 1.87
C ASN A 2 -5.83 20.38 0.50
N ARG A 3 -4.57 19.99 0.35
CA ARG A 3 -4.04 19.45 -0.93
C ARG A 3 -4.82 18.23 -1.43
N LEU A 4 -5.41 17.45 -0.52
CA LEU A 4 -6.17 16.25 -0.84
C LEU A 4 -7.51 16.61 -1.52
N ASP A 5 -8.22 17.62 -1.00
CA ASP A 5 -9.46 18.13 -1.56
C ASP A 5 -9.23 18.71 -2.97
N GLU A 6 -8.10 19.41 -3.19
CA GLU A 6 -7.69 19.93 -4.50
C GLU A 6 -7.42 18.81 -5.52
N CYS A 7 -6.72 17.75 -5.11
CA CYS A 7 -6.49 16.58 -5.94
C CYS A 7 -7.82 15.91 -6.33
N ILE A 8 -8.73 15.71 -5.37
CA ILE A 8 -10.04 15.10 -5.63
C ILE A 8 -10.86 15.97 -6.59
N ALA A 9 -10.91 17.29 -6.37
CA ALA A 9 -11.63 18.21 -7.25
C ALA A 9 -11.07 18.17 -8.68
N THR A 10 -9.75 18.17 -8.82
CA THR A 10 -9.07 18.09 -10.12
C THR A 10 -9.34 16.78 -10.84
N LEU A 11 -9.27 15.64 -10.13
CA LEU A 11 -9.55 14.33 -10.70
C LEU A 11 -11.03 14.19 -11.09
N ARG A 12 -11.97 14.72 -10.30
CA ARG A 12 -13.40 14.75 -10.64
C ARG A 12 -13.65 15.56 -11.92
N ALA A 13 -13.09 16.76 -12.01
CA ALA A 13 -13.20 17.58 -13.22
C ALA A 13 -12.60 16.88 -14.45
N THR A 14 -11.46 16.19 -14.26
CA THR A 14 -10.82 15.42 -15.33
C THR A 14 -11.68 14.24 -15.77
N GLU A 15 -12.29 13.52 -14.82
CA GLU A 15 -13.19 12.39 -15.09
C GLU A 15 -14.44 12.83 -15.84
N GLU A 16 -15.03 13.96 -15.47
CA GLU A 16 -16.20 14.53 -16.15
C GLU A 16 -15.87 14.91 -17.60
N ILE A 17 -14.79 15.68 -17.81
CA ILE A 17 -14.36 16.10 -19.15
C ILE A 17 -14.04 14.87 -20.02
N ARG A 18 -13.31 13.88 -19.48
CA ARG A 18 -12.99 12.65 -20.23
C ARG A 18 -14.23 11.84 -20.55
N THR A 19 -15.16 11.70 -19.61
CA THR A 19 -16.42 11.00 -19.85
C THR A 19 -17.20 11.66 -21.00
N GLN A 20 -17.22 12.99 -21.08
CA GLN A 20 -17.89 13.73 -22.16
C GLN A 20 -17.16 13.62 -23.51
N VAL A 21 -15.83 13.68 -23.53
CA VAL A 21 -15.04 13.76 -24.78
C VAL A 21 -14.71 12.39 -25.36
N ILE A 22 -14.28 11.45 -24.53
CA ILE A 22 -13.75 10.13 -24.94
C ILE A 22 -14.57 8.95 -24.42
N GLY A 23 -15.57 9.21 -23.58
CA GLY A 23 -16.48 8.19 -23.04
C GLY A 23 -16.02 7.55 -21.74
N GLU A 24 -16.97 6.96 -21.01
CA GLU A 24 -16.74 6.36 -19.69
C GLU A 24 -15.90 5.07 -19.74
N ALA A 25 -15.99 4.33 -20.83
CA ALA A 25 -15.31 3.06 -21.05
C ALA A 25 -13.84 3.24 -21.50
N HIS A 26 -13.39 4.46 -21.77
CA HIS A 26 -12.05 4.71 -22.27
C HIS A 26 -10.98 4.40 -21.20
N PRO A 27 -9.84 3.76 -21.54
CA PRO A 27 -8.78 3.41 -20.59
C PRO A 27 -8.33 4.57 -19.70
N ASP A 28 -8.21 5.78 -20.27
CA ASP A 28 -7.81 6.98 -19.54
C ASP A 28 -8.87 7.51 -18.57
N THR A 29 -10.16 7.33 -18.89
CA THR A 29 -11.26 7.67 -17.98
C THR A 29 -11.27 6.71 -16.80
N LEU A 30 -11.13 5.40 -17.09
CA LEU A 30 -11.02 4.36 -16.08
C LEU A 30 -9.78 4.53 -15.19
N HIS A 31 -8.66 4.99 -15.74
CA HIS A 31 -7.47 5.28 -14.95
C HIS A 31 -7.70 6.40 -13.93
N VAL A 32 -8.37 7.49 -14.33
CA VAL A 32 -8.72 8.59 -13.40
C VAL A 32 -9.67 8.10 -12.32
N ARG A 33 -10.68 7.28 -12.67
CA ARG A 33 -11.57 6.66 -11.68
C ARG A 33 -10.79 5.75 -10.72
N ALA A 34 -9.83 4.96 -11.22
CA ALA A 34 -8.98 4.12 -10.38
C ALA A 34 -8.16 4.94 -9.37
N LEU A 35 -7.67 6.12 -9.76
CA LEU A 35 -7.02 7.06 -8.85
C LEU A 35 -8.02 7.64 -7.82
N LEU A 36 -9.20 8.10 -8.27
CA LEU A 36 -10.23 8.64 -7.36
C LEU A 36 -10.61 7.68 -6.23
N ILE A 37 -10.62 6.36 -6.47
CA ILE A 37 -10.88 5.33 -5.45
C ILE A 37 -9.91 5.48 -4.26
N GLU A 38 -8.62 5.63 -4.53
CA GLU A 38 -7.60 5.80 -3.49
C GLU A 38 -7.80 7.10 -2.72
N TYR A 39 -8.03 8.20 -3.45
CA TYR A 39 -8.19 9.51 -2.81
C TYR A 39 -9.45 9.57 -1.94
N PHE A 40 -10.54 8.92 -2.34
CA PHE A 40 -11.72 8.78 -1.47
C PHE A 40 -11.43 7.94 -0.22
N ALA A 41 -10.66 6.86 -0.34
CA ALA A 41 -10.22 6.11 0.83
C ALA A 41 -9.37 6.95 1.80
N VAL A 42 -8.42 7.73 1.26
CA VAL A 42 -7.55 8.60 2.07
C VAL A 42 -8.35 9.71 2.74
N ALA A 43 -9.31 10.31 2.02
CA ALA A 43 -10.19 11.36 2.51
C ALA A 43 -11.32 10.86 3.43
N ASN A 44 -11.40 9.55 3.66
CA ASN A 44 -12.49 8.92 4.42
C ASN A 44 -13.89 9.19 3.81
N ALA A 45 -13.97 9.34 2.49
CA ALA A 45 -15.18 9.58 1.71
C ALA A 45 -15.82 8.25 1.28
N ALA A 46 -16.41 7.54 2.25
CA ALA A 46 -16.91 6.17 2.07
C ALA A 46 -18.03 6.07 1.02
N GLU A 47 -18.93 7.06 0.97
CA GLU A 47 -20.07 7.04 0.04
C GLU A 47 -19.57 7.10 -1.41
N GLU A 48 -18.67 8.02 -1.74
CA GLU A 48 -18.14 8.11 -3.10
C GLU A 48 -17.23 6.94 -3.45
N PHE A 49 -16.43 6.46 -2.50
CA PHE A 49 -15.66 5.23 -2.67
C PHE A 49 -16.56 4.04 -3.06
N ASP A 50 -17.67 3.83 -2.34
CA ASP A 50 -18.60 2.74 -2.61
C ASP A 50 -19.35 2.92 -3.93
N ARG A 51 -19.65 4.17 -4.28
CA ARG A 51 -20.32 4.50 -5.54
C ARG A 51 -19.44 4.21 -6.75
N ILE A 52 -18.15 4.55 -6.72
CA ILE A 52 -17.28 4.45 -7.91
C ILE A 52 -16.42 3.17 -7.93
N GLY A 53 -16.08 2.59 -6.78
CA GLY A 53 -15.11 1.51 -6.67
C GLY A 53 -15.49 0.24 -7.43
N PRO A 54 -16.59 -0.44 -7.04
CA PRO A 54 -17.03 -1.66 -7.70
C PRO A 54 -17.25 -1.54 -9.22
N PRO A 55 -18.00 -0.53 -9.75
CA PRO A 55 -18.20 -0.44 -11.20
C PRO A 55 -16.91 -0.12 -11.96
N THR A 56 -15.99 0.67 -11.37
CA THR A 56 -14.69 0.96 -12.01
C THR A 56 -13.84 -0.30 -12.11
N VAL A 57 -13.75 -1.11 -11.03
CA VAL A 57 -13.00 -2.37 -11.04
C VAL A 57 -13.59 -3.32 -12.10
N ALA A 58 -14.91 -3.48 -12.12
CA ALA A 58 -15.58 -4.34 -13.10
C ALA A 58 -15.31 -3.89 -14.55
N ALA A 59 -15.45 -2.59 -14.84
CA ALA A 59 -15.19 -2.04 -16.18
C ALA A 59 -13.72 -2.22 -16.61
N CYS A 60 -12.77 -2.03 -15.69
CA CYS A 60 -11.36 -2.29 -15.99
C CYS A 60 -11.10 -3.77 -16.32
N GLU A 61 -11.69 -4.69 -15.56
CA GLU A 61 -11.56 -6.14 -15.81
C GLU A 61 -12.15 -6.55 -17.16
N GLU A 62 -13.33 -6.04 -17.50
CA GLU A 62 -14.06 -6.37 -18.72
C GLU A 62 -13.40 -5.77 -19.97
N ILE A 63 -13.04 -4.48 -19.93
CA ILE A 63 -12.61 -3.73 -21.11
C ILE A 63 -11.09 -3.82 -21.31
N LEU A 64 -10.32 -3.68 -20.23
CA LEU A 64 -8.86 -3.59 -20.29
C LEU A 64 -8.18 -4.94 -20.02
N GLY A 65 -8.94 -5.91 -19.52
CA GLY A 65 -8.43 -7.21 -19.10
C GLY A 65 -7.71 -7.17 -17.74
N ASN A 66 -7.55 -8.36 -17.16
CA ASN A 66 -7.06 -8.55 -15.80
C ASN A 66 -5.62 -8.07 -15.55
N SER A 67 -4.79 -8.02 -16.60
CA SER A 67 -3.36 -7.70 -16.51
C SER A 67 -3.01 -6.27 -16.88
N SER A 68 -3.99 -5.45 -17.32
CA SER A 68 -3.74 -4.04 -17.63
C SER A 68 -3.32 -3.29 -16.37
N PHE A 69 -2.37 -2.36 -16.53
CA PHE A 69 -1.90 -1.50 -15.44
C PHE A 69 -3.05 -0.80 -14.71
N THR A 70 -4.04 -0.30 -15.46
CA THR A 70 -5.22 0.36 -14.89
C THR A 70 -6.08 -0.61 -14.06
N THR A 71 -6.31 -1.82 -14.54
CA THR A 71 -7.06 -2.86 -13.79
C THR A 71 -6.35 -3.24 -12.50
N VAL A 72 -5.04 -3.43 -12.59
CA VAL A 72 -4.17 -3.76 -11.46
C VAL A 72 -4.17 -2.62 -10.42
N THR A 73 -4.19 -1.36 -10.86
CA THR A 73 -4.30 -0.17 -10.01
C THR A 73 -5.68 -0.07 -9.36
N ALA A 74 -6.76 -0.18 -10.13
CA ALA A 74 -8.13 -0.11 -9.62
C ALA A 74 -8.39 -1.16 -8.52
N ARG A 75 -7.97 -2.41 -8.76
CA ARG A 75 -8.09 -3.50 -7.77
C ARG A 75 -7.32 -3.21 -6.50
N HIS A 76 -6.08 -2.73 -6.62
CA HIS A 76 -5.24 -2.40 -5.47
C HIS A 76 -5.87 -1.26 -4.65
N ASN A 77 -6.26 -0.18 -5.31
CA ASN A 77 -6.85 1.00 -4.67
C ASN A 77 -8.19 0.67 -4.00
N PHE A 78 -9.01 -0.18 -4.63
CA PHE A 78 -10.25 -0.65 -4.04
C PHE A 78 -9.98 -1.54 -2.81
N ALA A 79 -9.04 -2.48 -2.89
CA ALA A 79 -8.67 -3.30 -1.73
C ALA A 79 -8.09 -2.46 -0.57
N TYR A 80 -7.27 -1.45 -0.88
CA TYR A 80 -6.75 -0.50 0.11
C TYR A 80 -7.87 0.30 0.78
N GLY A 81 -8.86 0.79 0.02
CA GLY A 81 -9.99 1.48 0.61
C GLY A 81 -10.86 0.57 1.48
N LEU A 82 -11.13 -0.67 1.05
CA LEU A 82 -11.82 -1.65 1.89
C LEU A 82 -11.08 -1.87 3.22
N TYR A 83 -9.75 -1.98 3.20
CA TYR A 83 -8.93 -2.05 4.40
C TYR A 83 -9.12 -0.82 5.30
N ARG A 84 -9.02 0.39 4.73
CA ARG A 84 -9.18 1.67 5.43
C ARG A 84 -10.57 1.83 6.07
N PHE A 85 -11.61 1.29 5.44
CA PHE A 85 -12.98 1.30 5.95
C PHE A 85 -13.33 0.10 6.84
N GLY A 86 -12.35 -0.71 7.26
CA GLY A 86 -12.57 -1.83 8.18
C GLY A 86 -13.18 -3.08 7.55
N ARG A 87 -13.27 -3.16 6.22
CA ARG A 87 -13.89 -4.28 5.48
C ARG A 87 -12.84 -5.33 5.12
N TRP A 88 -12.18 -5.86 6.15
CA TRP A 88 -10.94 -6.63 6.01
C TRP A 88 -11.11 -7.97 5.30
N GLU A 89 -12.21 -8.69 5.51
CA GLU A 89 -12.49 -9.96 4.81
C GLU A 89 -12.54 -9.76 3.29
N GLN A 90 -13.21 -8.69 2.84
CA GLN A 90 -13.36 -8.40 1.43
C GLN A 90 -12.03 -7.90 0.83
N ALA A 91 -11.30 -7.07 1.57
CA ALA A 91 -9.96 -6.62 1.20
C ALA A 91 -8.99 -7.80 1.06
N GLU A 92 -9.02 -8.76 1.99
CA GLU A 92 -8.16 -9.94 1.97
C GLU A 92 -8.43 -10.80 0.72
N SER A 93 -9.70 -11.12 0.46
CA SER A 93 -10.10 -11.93 -0.70
C SER A 93 -9.57 -11.34 -2.01
N LEU A 94 -9.75 -10.04 -2.21
CA LEU A 94 -9.28 -9.34 -3.41
C LEU A 94 -7.75 -9.30 -3.49
N THR A 95 -7.08 -9.02 -2.36
CA THR A 95 -5.62 -8.88 -2.33
C THR A 95 -4.92 -10.22 -2.55
N ARG A 96 -5.44 -11.32 -2.00
CA ARG A 96 -4.91 -12.68 -2.26
C ARG A 96 -5.01 -13.06 -3.72
N ARG A 97 -6.16 -12.81 -4.36
CA ARG A 97 -6.34 -13.05 -5.79
C ARG A 97 -5.33 -12.22 -6.61
N ALA A 98 -5.19 -10.93 -6.30
CA ALA A 98 -4.25 -10.05 -6.99
C ALA A 98 -2.79 -10.47 -6.80
N LEU A 99 -2.40 -10.90 -5.60
CA LEU A 99 -1.07 -11.42 -5.31
C LEU A 99 -0.78 -12.68 -6.15
N SER A 100 -1.68 -13.66 -6.12
CA SER A 100 -1.53 -14.90 -6.89
C SER A 100 -1.41 -14.67 -8.40
N ASP A 101 -2.23 -13.77 -8.95
CA ASP A 101 -2.15 -13.40 -10.37
C ASP A 101 -0.80 -12.75 -10.72
N ARG A 102 -0.31 -11.83 -9.87
CA ARG A 102 0.96 -11.13 -10.11
C ARG A 102 2.18 -12.04 -9.95
N GLU A 103 2.16 -12.95 -8.98
CA GLU A 103 3.21 -13.96 -8.82
C GLU A 103 3.33 -14.85 -10.05
N ARG A 104 2.19 -15.30 -10.59
CA ARG A 104 2.15 -16.13 -11.79
C ARG A 104 2.64 -15.40 -13.04
N LEU A 105 2.31 -14.12 -13.20
CA LEU A 105 2.62 -13.35 -14.41
C LEU A 105 3.99 -12.70 -14.41
N HIS A 106 4.46 -12.25 -13.24
CA HIS A 106 5.62 -11.36 -13.13
C HIS A 106 6.68 -11.89 -12.15
N GLY A 107 6.37 -12.92 -11.37
CA GLY A 107 7.23 -13.43 -10.31
C GLY A 107 7.08 -12.66 -9.00
N SER A 108 7.55 -13.27 -7.91
CA SER A 108 7.36 -12.80 -6.53
C SER A 108 8.17 -11.55 -6.16
N ALA A 109 9.29 -11.29 -6.84
CA ALA A 109 10.21 -10.19 -6.50
C ALA A 109 9.95 -8.88 -7.29
N ARG A 110 8.88 -8.79 -8.08
CA ARG A 110 8.53 -7.56 -8.81
C ARG A 110 7.82 -6.55 -7.91
N ALA A 111 8.04 -5.26 -8.16
CA ALA A 111 7.51 -4.16 -7.34
C ALA A 111 5.99 -4.23 -7.15
N LEU A 112 5.22 -4.52 -8.20
CA LEU A 112 3.76 -4.64 -8.10
C LEU A 112 3.32 -5.87 -7.30
N THR A 113 4.07 -6.97 -7.34
CA THR A 113 3.79 -8.17 -6.53
C THR A 113 4.07 -7.89 -5.06
N LEU A 114 5.19 -7.23 -4.76
CA LEU A 114 5.57 -6.81 -3.41
C LEU A 114 4.56 -5.82 -2.82
N SER A 115 4.05 -4.86 -3.60
CA SER A 115 2.98 -3.96 -3.17
C SER A 115 1.70 -4.70 -2.76
N ALA A 116 1.32 -5.75 -3.49
CA ALA A 116 0.19 -6.61 -3.14
C ALA A 116 0.41 -7.34 -1.80
N ALA A 117 1.61 -7.88 -1.62
CA ALA A 117 2.00 -8.60 -0.41
C ALA A 117 2.04 -7.67 0.81
N VAL A 118 2.53 -6.43 0.65
CA VAL A 118 2.49 -5.40 1.71
C VAL A 118 1.05 -5.13 2.14
N LEU A 119 0.15 -4.86 1.19
CA LEU A 119 -1.26 -4.62 1.52
C LEU A 119 -1.89 -5.83 2.22
N LEU A 120 -1.57 -7.05 1.78
CA LEU A 120 -2.05 -8.26 2.43
C LEU A 120 -1.56 -8.34 3.88
N SER A 121 -0.28 -8.02 4.15
CA SER A 121 0.24 -8.02 5.53
C SER A 121 -0.51 -7.05 6.44
N TRP A 122 -0.85 -5.84 5.95
CA TRP A 122 -1.63 -4.87 6.71
C TRP A 122 -3.04 -5.36 7.03
N ILE A 123 -3.67 -6.03 6.06
CA ILE A 123 -5.00 -6.62 6.25
C ILE A 123 -4.92 -7.75 7.28
N LEU A 124 -3.92 -8.63 7.19
CA LEU A 124 -3.71 -9.72 8.14
C LEU A 124 -3.46 -9.21 9.56
N ASP A 125 -2.69 -8.12 9.72
CA ASP A 125 -2.49 -7.45 11.01
C ASP A 125 -3.83 -6.98 11.59
N ALA A 126 -4.66 -6.32 10.79
CA ALA A 126 -5.98 -5.85 11.19
C ALA A 126 -6.91 -7.00 11.63
N ARG A 127 -6.77 -8.16 10.99
CA ARG A 127 -7.52 -9.38 11.34
C ARG A 127 -6.91 -10.17 12.52
N GLY A 128 -5.78 -9.73 13.07
CA GLY A 128 -5.06 -10.45 14.12
C GLY A 128 -4.39 -11.76 13.65
N LEU A 129 -4.24 -11.95 12.34
CA LEU A 129 -3.61 -13.13 11.74
C LEU A 129 -2.08 -12.97 11.68
N LEU A 130 -1.47 -12.71 12.85
CA LEU A 130 -0.09 -12.26 12.98
C LEU A 130 0.94 -13.25 12.41
N ALA A 131 0.74 -14.56 12.61
CA ALA A 131 1.67 -15.57 12.10
C ALA A 131 1.78 -15.54 10.56
N GLU A 132 0.65 -15.35 9.87
CA GLU A 132 0.64 -15.24 8.42
C GLU A 132 1.20 -13.89 7.96
N SER A 133 0.87 -12.79 8.65
CA SER A 133 1.43 -11.48 8.37
C SER A 133 2.97 -11.48 8.45
N ILE A 134 3.54 -12.08 9.51
CA ILE A 134 4.99 -12.24 9.67
C ILE A 134 5.59 -12.99 8.48
N SER A 135 4.96 -14.09 8.04
CA SER A 135 5.43 -14.86 6.89
C SER A 135 5.47 -14.01 5.62
N ILE A 136 4.39 -13.27 5.33
CA ILE A 136 4.32 -12.38 4.16
C ILE A 136 5.35 -11.24 4.26
N ARG A 137 5.49 -10.61 5.43
CA ARG A 137 6.45 -9.52 5.66
C ARG A 137 7.90 -9.97 5.48
N ARG A 138 8.26 -11.19 5.93
CA ARG A 138 9.59 -11.76 5.65
C ARG A 138 9.86 -11.91 4.15
N GLN A 139 8.86 -12.37 3.39
CA GLN A 139 8.97 -12.48 1.94
C GLN A 139 9.14 -11.10 1.28
N VAL A 140 8.36 -10.10 1.72
CA VAL A 140 8.46 -8.72 1.25
C VAL A 140 9.85 -8.15 1.50
N VAL A 141 10.35 -8.22 2.75
CA VAL A 141 11.66 -7.70 3.13
C VAL A 141 12.76 -8.36 2.31
N SER A 142 12.75 -9.69 2.20
CA SER A 142 13.72 -10.44 1.40
C SER A 142 13.66 -10.09 -0.09
N GLY A 143 12.46 -9.90 -0.64
CA GLY A 143 12.25 -9.52 -2.03
C GLY A 143 12.72 -8.09 -2.33
N GLN A 144 12.36 -7.14 -1.46
CA GLN A 144 12.75 -5.73 -1.58
C GLN A 144 14.25 -5.54 -1.42
N GLU A 145 14.88 -6.23 -0.47
CA GLU A 145 16.33 -6.16 -0.29
C GLU A 145 17.09 -6.59 -1.55
N ARG A 146 16.68 -7.68 -2.20
CA ARG A 146 17.28 -8.11 -3.48
C ARG A 146 17.01 -7.15 -4.63
N ALA A 147 15.84 -6.51 -4.67
CA ALA A 147 15.40 -5.72 -5.82
C ALA A 147 15.82 -4.24 -5.74
N LEU A 148 15.89 -3.68 -4.53
CA LEU A 148 16.03 -2.25 -4.27
C LEU A 148 17.34 -1.89 -3.54
N GLY A 149 17.98 -2.88 -2.90
CA GLY A 149 19.14 -2.67 -2.05
C GLY A 149 18.78 -2.35 -0.59
N PRO A 150 19.77 -2.41 0.31
CA PRO A 150 19.56 -2.40 1.77
C PRO A 150 19.13 -1.04 2.35
N GLU A 151 19.36 0.07 1.63
CA GLU A 151 19.05 1.43 2.11
C GLU A 151 17.76 2.00 1.51
N HIS A 152 17.02 1.22 0.72
CA HIS A 152 15.82 1.75 0.08
C HIS A 152 14.75 2.12 1.12
N PRO A 153 14.15 3.34 1.09
CA PRO A 153 13.17 3.79 2.07
C PRO A 153 12.06 2.77 2.35
N TYR A 154 11.42 2.22 1.30
CA TYR A 154 10.38 1.19 1.46
C TYR A 154 10.84 -0.09 2.15
N LEU A 155 12.09 -0.52 1.98
CA LEU A 155 12.61 -1.68 2.71
C LEU A 155 12.70 -1.36 4.20
N LEU A 156 13.17 -0.16 4.55
CA LEU A 156 13.29 0.28 5.94
C LEU A 156 11.92 0.31 6.63
N VAL A 157 10.90 0.86 5.97
CA VAL A 157 9.51 0.84 6.47
C VAL A 157 9.02 -0.59 6.70
N ASN A 158 9.24 -1.49 5.76
CA ASN A 158 8.76 -2.88 5.87
C ASN A 158 9.52 -3.69 6.92
N ARG A 159 10.81 -3.42 7.14
CA ARG A 159 11.59 -4.00 8.25
C ARG A 159 11.05 -3.56 9.61
N THR A 160 10.73 -2.28 9.78
CA THR A 160 10.09 -1.76 11.00
C THR A 160 8.71 -2.41 11.21
N GLY A 161 7.90 -2.52 10.17
CA GLY A 161 6.60 -3.19 10.26
C GLY A 161 6.70 -4.69 10.58
N LEU A 162 7.73 -5.40 10.10
CA LEU A 162 8.01 -6.78 10.51
C LEU A 162 8.38 -6.87 11.99
N ALA A 163 9.25 -5.98 12.47
CA ALA A 163 9.62 -5.91 13.89
C ALA A 163 8.40 -5.61 14.78
N ALA A 164 7.53 -4.69 14.38
CA ALA A 164 6.30 -4.39 15.11
C ALA A 164 5.35 -5.61 15.16
N CYS A 165 5.20 -6.34 14.06
CA CYS A 165 4.37 -7.54 14.01
C CYS A 165 4.93 -8.68 14.87
N LEU A 166 6.25 -8.86 14.88
CA LEU A 166 6.92 -9.82 15.77
C LEU A 166 6.71 -9.47 17.25
N ALA A 167 6.83 -8.18 17.60
CA ALA A 167 6.60 -7.71 18.96
C ALA A 167 5.15 -7.99 19.42
N ALA A 168 4.17 -7.72 18.57
CA ALA A 168 2.76 -8.01 18.87
C ALA A 168 2.45 -9.52 18.96
N ALA A 169 3.19 -10.36 18.23
CA ALA A 169 3.11 -11.81 18.36
C ALA A 169 3.84 -12.35 19.60
N GLY A 170 4.52 -11.49 20.37
CA GLY A 170 5.26 -11.84 21.59
C GLY A 170 6.73 -12.21 21.34
N ASP A 171 7.21 -12.19 20.09
CA ASP A 171 8.62 -12.43 19.77
C ASP A 171 9.45 -11.14 19.90
N LEU A 172 9.57 -10.68 21.15
CA LEU A 172 10.28 -9.44 21.48
C LEU A 172 11.77 -9.52 21.16
N ALA A 173 12.36 -10.71 21.25
CA ALA A 173 13.79 -10.90 21.00
C ALA A 173 14.14 -10.65 19.53
N GLU A 174 13.38 -11.26 18.60
CA GLU A 174 13.59 -11.04 17.16
C GLU A 174 13.19 -9.63 16.74
N ALA A 175 12.08 -9.10 17.29
CA ALA A 175 11.65 -7.74 17.03
C ALA A 175 12.72 -6.70 17.38
N GLN A 176 13.31 -6.79 18.58
CA GLN A 176 14.38 -5.90 19.02
C GLN A 176 15.65 -6.06 18.19
N ALA A 177 16.01 -7.29 17.81
CA ALA A 177 17.17 -7.54 16.97
C ALA A 177 17.03 -6.86 15.61
N LEU A 178 15.89 -7.04 14.93
CA LEU A 178 15.59 -6.39 13.66
C LEU A 178 15.55 -4.86 13.79
N ALA A 179 14.94 -4.33 14.85
CA ALA A 179 14.88 -2.90 15.09
C ALA A 179 16.27 -2.28 15.30
N ARG A 180 17.16 -2.95 16.05
CA ARG A 180 18.56 -2.51 16.24
C ARG A 180 19.35 -2.50 14.93
N GLU A 181 19.12 -3.47 14.06
CA GLU A 181 19.75 -3.52 12.74
C GLU A 181 19.24 -2.40 11.81
N ASN A 182 17.93 -2.14 11.84
CA ASN A 182 17.28 -1.19 10.93
C ASN A 182 17.47 0.29 11.31
N LEU A 183 17.52 0.60 12.62
CA LEU A 183 17.60 1.97 13.14
C LEU A 183 18.69 2.85 12.50
N PRO A 184 19.97 2.42 12.40
CA PRO A 184 21.01 3.27 11.81
C PRO A 184 20.80 3.57 10.32
N LEU A 185 20.05 2.73 9.61
CA LEU A 185 19.66 2.98 8.22
C LEU A 185 18.50 3.97 8.15
N CYS A 186 17.48 3.81 9.02
CA CYS A 186 16.38 4.77 9.15
C CYS A 186 16.89 6.19 9.49
N GLU A 187 17.80 6.31 10.46
CA GLU A 187 18.36 7.60 10.86
C GLU A 187 19.13 8.30 9.73
N ARG A 188 19.80 7.52 8.87
CA ARG A 188 20.59 8.02 7.74
C ARG A 188 19.73 8.42 6.54
N VAL A 189 18.75 7.58 6.20
CA VAL A 189 17.97 7.70 4.95
C VAL A 189 16.70 8.52 5.16
N LEU A 190 15.96 8.26 6.24
CA LEU A 190 14.69 8.92 6.54
C LEU A 190 14.87 10.13 7.46
N GLY A 191 15.91 10.09 8.30
CA GLY A 191 16.21 11.11 9.29
C GLY A 191 15.74 10.72 10.69
N ALA A 192 16.38 11.28 11.71
CA ALA A 192 16.20 10.89 13.12
C ALA A 192 14.78 11.12 13.68
N ASN A 193 14.05 12.08 13.10
CA ASN A 193 12.70 12.49 13.52
C ASN A 193 11.60 11.93 12.60
N ASP A 194 11.95 11.14 11.59
CA ASP A 194 10.94 10.48 10.76
C ASP A 194 10.10 9.52 11.63
N PRO A 195 8.78 9.45 11.44
CA PRO A 195 7.91 8.57 12.24
C PRO A 195 8.38 7.11 12.27
N VAL A 196 8.90 6.59 11.16
CA VAL A 196 9.39 5.21 11.07
C VAL A 196 10.65 5.04 11.89
N THR A 197 11.56 6.02 11.87
CA THR A 197 12.76 6.02 12.71
C THR A 197 12.40 6.03 14.20
N VAL A 198 11.43 6.85 14.59
CA VAL A 198 10.94 6.94 15.97
C VAL A 198 10.29 5.62 16.41
N GLU A 199 9.43 5.03 15.58
CA GLU A 199 8.81 3.73 15.84
C GLU A 199 9.87 2.63 16.00
N THR A 200 10.83 2.58 15.07
CA THR A 200 11.96 1.63 15.11
C THR A 200 12.73 1.73 16.42
N ARG A 201 12.98 2.95 16.91
CA ARG A 201 13.63 3.17 18.20
C ARG A 201 12.78 2.64 19.35
N SER A 202 11.46 2.90 19.36
CA SER A 202 10.56 2.44 20.42
C SER A 202 10.48 0.90 20.53
N LEU A 203 10.63 0.20 19.39
CA LEU A 203 10.64 -1.26 19.34
C LEU A 203 11.86 -1.86 20.05
N ILE A 204 13.00 -1.14 20.07
CA ILE A 204 14.21 -1.55 20.80
C ILE A 204 13.95 -1.52 22.31
N ASP A 205 13.21 -0.52 22.79
CA ASP A 205 12.88 -0.32 24.20
C ASP A 205 11.73 -1.22 24.70
N GLY A 206 11.11 -2.00 23.80
CA GLY A 206 9.96 -2.85 24.11
C GLY A 206 8.62 -2.09 24.22
N ASN A 207 8.58 -0.83 23.78
CA ASN A 207 7.39 0.02 23.81
C ASN A 207 6.63 0.10 22.47
N GLY A 208 7.15 -0.54 21.42
CA GLY A 208 6.56 -0.47 20.08
C GLY A 208 5.22 -1.19 20.01
N GLN A 209 4.21 -0.48 19.49
CA GLN A 209 2.87 -1.01 19.23
C GLN A 209 2.67 -1.20 17.73
N LEU A 210 1.86 -2.19 17.35
CA LEU A 210 1.28 -2.22 16.00
C LEU A 210 0.32 -1.04 15.86
N ASP A 211 0.81 0.11 15.40
CA ASP A 211 -0.05 1.23 15.07
C ASP A 211 -0.46 1.14 13.59
N GLY A 212 -1.73 0.87 13.32
CA GLY A 212 -2.28 0.71 11.95
C GLY A 212 -2.27 1.98 11.10
N ARG A 213 -1.48 2.99 11.48
CA ARG A 213 -1.44 4.35 10.91
C ARG A 213 -0.25 4.62 9.99
N THR A 214 0.75 3.75 9.91
CA THR A 214 1.94 3.99 9.06
C THR A 214 1.77 3.59 7.59
N ALA A 215 0.60 3.05 7.22
CA ALA A 215 0.27 2.72 5.83
C ALA A 215 -0.26 3.95 5.05
N THR A 216 0.58 4.97 4.85
CA THR A 216 0.36 5.87 3.72
C THR A 216 0.55 5.06 2.43
N SER A 217 -0.37 5.22 1.49
CA SER A 217 -0.24 4.65 0.15
C SER A 217 1.17 4.92 -0.40
N PRO A 218 1.83 3.95 -1.07
CA PRO A 218 3.10 4.17 -1.76
C PRO A 218 3.00 5.20 -2.90
N LEU A 219 1.81 5.67 -3.26
CA LEU A 219 1.58 6.77 -4.21
C LEU A 219 1.36 8.13 -3.52
N GLY A 220 1.34 8.17 -2.18
CA GLY A 220 1.11 9.37 -1.37
C GLY A 220 2.39 10.08 -0.90
N GLN A 221 3.57 9.58 -1.26
CA GLN A 221 4.87 10.17 -0.97
C GLN A 221 5.60 10.35 -2.31
N ASP A 222 5.35 11.46 -2.99
CA ASP A 222 6.36 12.23 -3.76
C ASP A 222 5.71 13.36 -4.55
N GLY A 223 5.62 14.51 -3.89
CA GLY A 223 5.55 15.83 -4.53
C GLY A 223 6.89 16.55 -4.49
N GLY A 224 8.01 15.81 -4.58
CA GLY A 224 9.37 16.33 -4.65
C GLY A 224 10.08 15.79 -5.90
N PRO A 225 10.95 16.57 -6.56
CA PRO A 225 11.47 16.23 -7.88
C PRO A 225 12.39 15.01 -7.80
N VAL A 226 12.04 13.95 -8.53
CA VAL A 226 13.00 12.89 -8.89
C VAL A 226 13.99 13.51 -9.87
N GLU A 227 15.07 14.08 -9.34
CA GLU A 227 16.27 14.32 -10.12
C GLU A 227 16.86 12.99 -10.56
N ARG A 228 17.18 12.97 -11.85
CA ARG A 228 17.73 11.87 -12.63
C ARG A 228 19.03 11.32 -12.04
N ALA A 229 19.18 10.00 -12.11
CA ALA A 229 20.41 9.34 -12.57
C ALA A 229 20.03 8.05 -13.30
#